data_AF-A0A6G1J4V7-F1
#
_entry.id   AF-A0A6G1J4V7-F1
#
_cell.length_a   1.000
_cell.length_b   1.000
_cell.length_c   1.000
_cell.angle_alpha   90.00
_cell.angle_beta   90.00
_cell.angle_gamma   90.00
#
_symmetry.space_group_name_H-M   'P 1'
#
loop_
_entity.id
_entity.type
_entity.pdbx_description
1 polymer ?
#
loop_
_entity_poly.entity_id
_entity_poly.type
_entity_poly.pdbx_seq_one_letter_code
_entity_poly.pdbx_strand_id
1 'polypeptide(L)'
;MATSTVAKHYTRILALWPKDALRPNLPFTRTIERRALPYGVTPVSPPAEPTKSSSKTAIVEAVAPLKATPQEESAQINALYSLLENRYAKKYPISPDVLKPASNPEHYDRLMEEIERAPGKSWWSAKLDEWKMKIRWR
;
A
#
# COMPACT_ATOMS: atom_id res chain seq x y z
N MET A 1 -26.48 0.70 -13.72
CA MET A 1 -26.04 -0.70 -13.57
C MET A 1 -24.52 -0.85 -13.58
N ALA A 2 -23.77 -0.22 -14.50
CA ALA A 2 -22.30 -0.36 -14.55
C ALA A 2 -21.55 0.21 -13.31
N THR A 3 -22.09 1.21 -12.63
CA THR A 3 -21.47 1.79 -11.43
C THR A 3 -21.51 0.83 -10.23
N SER A 4 -22.59 0.04 -10.10
CA SER A 4 -22.74 -0.91 -8.99
C SER A 4 -21.85 -2.15 -9.17
N THR A 5 -21.52 -2.55 -10.41
CA THR A 5 -20.54 -3.61 -10.66
C THR A 5 -19.12 -3.15 -10.34
N VAL A 6 -18.76 -1.92 -10.72
CA VAL A 6 -17.48 -1.29 -10.36
C VAL A 6 -17.28 -1.23 -8.85
N ALA A 7 -18.30 -0.80 -8.09
CA ALA A 7 -18.26 -0.77 -6.64
C ALA A 7 -18.02 -2.16 -6.01
N LYS A 8 -18.65 -3.21 -6.55
CA LYS A 8 -18.45 -4.61 -6.10
C LYS A 8 -17.03 -5.11 -6.34
N HIS A 9 -16.42 -4.73 -7.46
CA HIS A 9 -15.03 -5.10 -7.73
C HIS A 9 -14.06 -4.40 -6.77
N TYR A 10 -14.22 -3.08 -6.59
CA TYR A 10 -13.37 -2.33 -5.66
C TYR A 10 -13.50 -2.81 -4.21
N THR A 11 -14.71 -3.09 -3.73
CA THR A 11 -14.92 -3.68 -2.40
C THR A 11 -14.22 -5.03 -2.25
N ARG A 12 -14.31 -5.90 -3.25
CA ARG A 12 -13.59 -7.18 -3.26
C ARG A 12 -12.06 -7.00 -3.27
N ILE A 13 -11.55 -6.08 -4.08
CA ILE A 13 -10.13 -5.77 -4.15
C ILE A 13 -9.63 -5.27 -2.80
N LEU A 14 -10.34 -4.33 -2.17
CA LEU A 14 -9.97 -3.80 -0.84
C LEU A 14 -9.98 -4.89 0.24
N ALA A 15 -10.92 -5.83 0.18
CA ALA A 15 -10.99 -6.93 1.13
C ALA A 15 -9.83 -7.94 0.99
N LEU A 16 -9.36 -8.17 -0.23
CA LEU A 16 -8.29 -9.13 -0.53
C LEU A 16 -6.89 -8.50 -0.51
N TRP A 17 -6.79 -7.16 -0.51
CA TRP A 17 -5.50 -6.49 -0.63
C TRP A 17 -4.61 -6.76 0.59
N PRO A 18 -3.33 -7.10 0.39
CA PRO A 18 -2.42 -7.34 1.51
C PRO A 18 -2.18 -6.08 2.34
N LYS A 19 -1.90 -6.26 3.63
CA LYS A 19 -1.53 -5.17 4.53
C LYS A 19 -0.08 -4.74 4.26
N ASP A 20 0.12 -3.46 3.98
CA ASP A 20 1.46 -2.88 3.78
C ASP A 20 2.08 -2.51 5.14
N ALA A 21 3.01 -3.33 5.64
CA ALA A 21 3.69 -3.11 6.91
C ALA A 21 4.76 -2.00 6.84
N LEU A 22 5.31 -1.73 5.65
CA LEU A 22 6.38 -0.75 5.46
C LEU A 22 5.84 0.69 5.46
N ARG A 23 4.57 0.87 5.06
CA ARG A 23 3.93 2.19 4.96
C ARG A 23 2.57 2.21 5.66
N PRO A 24 2.54 2.12 7.01
CA PRO A 24 1.28 2.05 7.76
C PRO A 24 0.40 3.31 7.57
N ASN A 25 1.02 4.49 7.38
CA ASN A 25 0.31 5.76 7.23
C ASN A 25 -0.11 6.06 5.78
N LEU A 26 0.47 5.37 4.79
CA LEU A 26 0.21 5.60 3.38
C LEU A 26 0.03 4.27 2.61
N PRO A 27 -0.90 3.40 3.03
CA PRO A 27 -1.12 2.14 2.34
C PRO A 27 -1.83 2.40 1.01
N PHE A 28 -1.49 1.60 0.00
CA PHE A 28 -2.10 1.69 -1.34
C PHE A 28 -3.62 1.48 -1.33
N THR A 29 -4.16 0.82 -0.30
CA THR A 29 -5.60 0.71 -0.08
C THR A 29 -6.28 2.09 0.00
N ARG A 30 -5.62 3.12 0.56
CA ARG A 30 -6.15 4.49 0.60
C ARG A 30 -6.31 5.10 -0.78
N THR A 31 -5.40 4.83 -1.71
CA THR A 31 -5.51 5.35 -3.07
C THR A 31 -6.64 4.66 -3.83
N ILE A 32 -6.82 3.34 -3.62
CA ILE A 32 -7.95 2.60 -4.17
C ILE A 32 -9.28 3.12 -3.58
N GLU A 33 -9.36 3.32 -2.26
CA GLU A 33 -10.53 3.87 -1.58
C GLU A 33 -10.90 5.25 -2.15
N ARG A 34 -9.93 6.18 -2.21
CA ARG A 34 -10.16 7.53 -2.78
C ARG A 34 -10.70 7.47 -4.20
N ARG A 35 -10.21 6.55 -5.01
CA ARG A 35 -10.71 6.33 -6.38
C ARG A 35 -12.10 5.71 -6.42
N ALA A 36 -12.41 4.85 -5.45
CA ALA A 36 -13.69 4.13 -5.38
C ALA A 36 -14.84 4.95 -4.77
N LEU A 37 -14.54 6.04 -4.04
CA LEU A 37 -15.53 6.98 -3.46
C LEU A 37 -16.63 7.43 -4.45
N PRO A 38 -16.33 7.92 -5.67
CA PRO A 38 -17.36 8.32 -6.64
C PRO A 38 -18.30 7.18 -7.07
N TYR A 39 -17.91 5.92 -6.85
CA TYR A 39 -18.72 4.75 -7.16
C TYR A 39 -19.52 4.23 -5.95
N GLY A 40 -19.46 4.90 -4.80
CA GLY A 40 -20.25 4.57 -3.60
C GLY A 40 -19.64 3.47 -2.72
N VAL A 41 -18.33 3.24 -2.81
CA VAL A 41 -17.63 2.27 -1.94
C VAL A 41 -17.37 2.87 -0.57
N THR A 42 -17.74 2.15 0.48
CA THR A 42 -17.43 2.52 1.87
C THR A 42 -15.95 2.26 2.16
N PRO A 43 -15.18 3.24 2.67
CA PRO A 43 -13.78 3.03 3.03
C PRO A 43 -13.67 2.02 4.17
N VAL A 44 -12.72 1.09 4.04
CA VAL A 44 -12.44 0.05 5.05
C VAL A 44 -11.46 0.59 6.09
N SER A 45 -10.63 1.57 5.71
CA SER A 45 -9.66 2.19 6.58
C SER A 45 -10.30 3.32 7.43
N PRO A 46 -10.10 3.34 8.77
CA PRO A 46 -10.64 4.39 9.62
C PRO A 46 -10.21 5.78 9.13
N PRO A 47 -11.01 6.85 9.29
CA PRO A 47 -10.64 8.20 8.85
C PRO A 47 -9.27 8.56 9.45
N ALA A 48 -8.27 8.82 8.60
CA ALA A 48 -6.95 9.21 9.07
C ALA A 48 -7.08 10.52 9.85
N GLU A 49 -6.71 10.49 11.13
CA GLU A 49 -6.52 11.71 11.91
C GLU A 49 -5.42 12.58 11.25
N PRO A 50 -5.55 13.92 11.29
CA PRO A 50 -4.69 14.83 10.54
C PRO A 50 -3.30 14.94 11.19
N THR A 51 -2.37 14.05 10.84
CA THR A 51 -0.96 14.26 11.18
C THR A 51 -0.33 15.23 10.18
N LYS A 52 -0.16 16.48 10.62
CA LYS A 52 0.68 17.50 9.98
C LYS A 52 2.11 16.97 9.82
N SER A 53 2.55 16.72 8.59
CA SER A 53 3.98 16.80 8.26
C SER A 53 4.13 17.35 6.85
N SER A 54 4.69 18.55 6.81
CA SER A 54 5.21 19.22 5.64
C SER A 54 6.49 18.53 5.21
N SER A 55 6.52 17.97 3.99
CA SER A 55 7.76 17.85 3.23
C SER A 55 7.46 17.99 1.74
N LYS A 56 7.68 19.22 1.29
CA LYS A 56 7.77 19.68 -0.09
C LYS A 56 8.78 18.82 -0.86
N THR A 57 8.30 17.88 -1.68
CA THR A 57 9.03 17.37 -2.85
C THR A 57 8.01 17.15 -3.95
N ALA A 58 8.02 18.07 -4.90
CA ALA A 58 7.20 18.06 -6.09
C ALA A 58 7.70 16.95 -7.03
N ILE A 59 7.12 15.75 -6.92
CA ILE A 59 6.99 14.79 -8.03
C ILE A 59 5.69 13.99 -7.83
N VAL A 60 4.55 14.67 -7.76
CA VAL A 60 3.30 14.05 -8.19
C VAL A 60 2.49 15.19 -8.77
N GLU A 61 2.51 15.30 -10.10
CA GLU A 61 1.37 15.86 -10.81
C GLU A 61 0.17 15.04 -10.33
N ALA A 62 -0.56 15.64 -9.39
CA ALA A 62 -1.76 15.06 -8.84
C ALA A 62 -2.69 14.85 -10.02
N VAL A 63 -2.78 13.59 -10.46
CA VAL A 63 -3.79 13.13 -11.40
C VAL A 63 -5.10 13.61 -10.79
N ALA A 64 -5.65 14.68 -11.39
CA ALA A 64 -6.98 15.15 -11.06
C ALA A 64 -7.92 13.93 -11.08
N PRO A 65 -9.02 13.91 -10.30
CA PRO A 65 -10.01 12.86 -10.42
C PRO A 65 -10.66 12.97 -11.81
N LEU A 66 -9.97 12.47 -12.83
CA LEU A 66 -10.50 12.19 -14.14
C LEU A 66 -11.60 11.19 -13.85
N LYS A 67 -12.85 11.63 -14.00
CA LYS A 67 -14.00 10.74 -14.03
C LYS A 67 -13.78 9.84 -15.23
N ALA A 68 -13.05 8.74 -15.03
CA ALA A 68 -12.68 7.84 -16.10
C ALA A 68 -13.97 7.25 -16.65
N THR A 69 -14.00 7.02 -17.96
CA THR A 69 -15.15 6.39 -18.58
C THR A 69 -15.35 5.00 -17.97
N PRO A 70 -16.58 4.45 -17.92
CA PRO A 70 -16.81 3.10 -17.39
C PRO A 70 -15.91 2.03 -18.03
N GLN A 71 -15.50 2.23 -19.28
CA GLN A 71 -14.58 1.35 -19.99
C GLN A 71 -13.14 1.44 -19.45
N GLU A 72 -12.64 2.64 -19.20
CA GLU A 72 -11.32 2.86 -18.60
C GLU A 72 -11.24 2.30 -17.18
N GLU A 73 -12.32 2.42 -16.39
CA GLU A 73 -12.39 1.81 -15.06
C GLU A 73 -12.29 0.28 -15.12
N SER A 74 -12.92 -0.35 -16.10
CA SER A 74 -12.81 -1.81 -16.26
C SER A 74 -11.36 -2.25 -16.50
N ALA A 75 -10.60 -1.50 -17.30
CA ALA A 75 -9.18 -1.78 -17.56
C ALA A 75 -8.33 -1.62 -16.28
N GLN A 76 -8.63 -0.62 -15.47
CA GLN A 76 -7.92 -0.37 -14.21
C GLN A 76 -8.24 -1.43 -13.16
N ILE A 77 -9.50 -1.87 -13.06
CA ILE A 77 -9.91 -2.98 -12.20
C ILE A 77 -9.19 -4.26 -12.62
N ASN A 78 -9.10 -4.54 -13.91
CA ASN A 78 -8.37 -5.69 -14.43
C ASN A 78 -6.86 -5.62 -14.13
N ALA A 79 -6.28 -4.42 -14.18
CA ALA A 79 -4.89 -4.20 -13.78
C ALA A 79 -4.70 -4.46 -12.28
N LEU A 80 -5.62 -3.99 -11.42
CA LEU A 80 -5.60 -4.26 -9.98
C LEU A 80 -5.70 -5.76 -9.67
N TYR A 81 -6.60 -6.49 -10.34
CA TYR A 81 -6.65 -7.95 -10.20
C TYR A 81 -5.37 -8.63 -10.67
N SER A 82 -4.79 -8.17 -11.79
CA SER A 82 -3.52 -8.70 -12.29
C SER A 82 -2.36 -8.51 -11.30
N LEU A 83 -2.36 -7.38 -10.58
CA LEU A 83 -1.40 -7.11 -9.50
C LEU A 83 -1.69 -7.98 -8.27
N LEU A 84 -2.96 -8.04 -7.82
CA LEU A 84 -3.37 -8.82 -6.65
C LEU A 84 -3.02 -10.31 -6.80
N GLU A 85 -3.18 -10.86 -8.00
CA GLU A 85 -2.90 -12.27 -8.29
C GLU A 85 -1.41 -12.55 -8.57
N ASN A 86 -0.56 -11.51 -8.53
CA ASN A 86 0.84 -11.57 -8.95
C ASN A 86 0.99 -12.19 -10.35
N ARG A 87 0.07 -11.88 -11.27
CA ARG A 87 -0.04 -12.52 -12.59
C ARG A 87 1.26 -12.45 -13.38
N TYR A 88 1.94 -11.30 -13.37
CA TYR A 88 3.16 -11.08 -14.13
C TYR A 88 4.37 -11.77 -13.52
N ALA A 89 4.45 -11.85 -12.18
CA ALA A 89 5.49 -12.62 -11.50
C ALA A 89 5.36 -14.12 -11.82
N LYS A 90 4.12 -14.63 -11.92
CA LYS A 90 3.85 -16.04 -12.31
C LYS A 90 4.13 -16.30 -13.80
N LYS A 91 3.76 -15.35 -14.67
CA LYS A 91 3.93 -15.49 -16.12
C LYS A 91 5.39 -15.41 -16.55
N TYR A 92 6.18 -14.60 -15.86
CA TYR A 92 7.59 -14.39 -16.15
C TYR A 92 8.42 -14.72 -14.91
N PRO A 93 8.61 -16.02 -14.60
CA PRO A 93 9.39 -16.43 -13.44
C PRO A 93 10.83 -15.96 -13.60
N ILE A 94 11.38 -15.36 -12.54
CA ILE A 94 12.76 -14.88 -12.49
C ILE A 94 13.63 -16.02 -11.95
N SER A 95 14.80 -16.23 -12.53
CA SER A 95 15.77 -17.22 -12.02
C SER A 95 16.19 -16.83 -10.60
N PRO A 96 16.28 -17.80 -9.66
CA PRO A 96 16.78 -17.53 -8.31
C PRO A 96 18.18 -16.92 -8.30
N ASP A 97 19.00 -17.20 -9.33
CA ASP A 97 20.36 -16.66 -9.44
C ASP A 97 20.38 -15.14 -9.63
N VAL A 98 19.34 -14.55 -10.23
CA VAL A 98 19.21 -13.09 -10.36
C VAL A 98 19.03 -12.43 -9.00
N LEU A 99 18.41 -13.14 -8.06
CA LEU A 99 18.19 -12.69 -6.68
C LEU A 99 19.36 -13.05 -5.76
N LYS A 100 20.42 -13.70 -6.26
CA LYS A 100 21.58 -14.13 -5.47
C LYS A 100 22.86 -13.63 -6.13
N PRO A 101 23.28 -12.38 -5.88
CA PRO A 101 24.46 -11.83 -6.53
C PRO A 101 25.71 -12.61 -6.12
N ALA A 102 26.62 -12.83 -7.06
CA ALA A 102 27.83 -13.63 -6.85
C ALA A 102 28.72 -13.13 -5.70
N SER A 103 28.68 -11.82 -5.40
CA SER A 103 29.45 -11.21 -4.31
C SER A 103 28.88 -11.48 -2.92
N ASN A 104 27.56 -11.71 -2.79
CA ASN A 104 26.90 -12.02 -1.52
C ASN A 104 25.55 -12.72 -1.78
N PRO A 105 25.52 -14.06 -1.83
CA PRO A 105 24.31 -14.81 -2.18
C PRO A 105 23.17 -14.64 -1.17
N GLU A 106 23.48 -14.32 0.09
CA GLU A 106 22.51 -14.18 1.19
C GLU A 106 22.00 -12.73 1.35
N HIS A 107 22.35 -11.82 0.44
CA HIS A 107 22.06 -10.39 0.59
C HIS A 107 20.57 -10.09 0.73
N TYR A 108 19.76 -10.58 -0.22
CA TYR A 108 18.33 -10.31 -0.23
C TYR A 108 17.57 -11.12 0.83
N ASP A 109 18.06 -12.31 1.20
CA ASP A 109 17.48 -13.12 2.28
C ASP A 109 17.60 -12.39 3.64
N ARG A 110 18.78 -11.83 3.94
CA ARG A 110 18.98 -10.98 5.12
C ARG A 110 18.13 -9.70 5.07
N LEU A 111 18.06 -9.06 3.89
CA LEU A 111 17.26 -7.85 3.71
C LEU A 111 15.77 -8.12 3.97
N MET A 112 15.25 -9.24 3.47
CA MET A 112 13.86 -9.65 3.72
C MET A 112 13.60 -9.93 5.20
N GLU A 113 14.51 -10.62 5.88
CA GLU A 113 14.41 -10.86 7.32
C GLU A 113 14.40 -9.53 8.11
N GLU A 114 15.28 -8.60 7.75
CA GLU A 114 15.33 -7.27 8.36
C GLU A 114 14.04 -6.49 8.12
N ILE A 115 13.50 -6.53 6.90
CA ILE A 115 12.23 -5.89 6.52
C ILE A 115 11.05 -6.48 7.31
N GLU A 116 10.96 -7.79 7.46
CA GLU A 116 9.90 -8.44 8.25
C GLU A 116 10.02 -8.11 9.74
N ARG A 117 11.25 -7.90 10.23
CA ARG A 117 11.50 -7.53 11.62
C ARG A 117 11.29 -6.04 11.91
N ALA A 118 11.51 -5.18 10.92
CA ALA A 118 11.41 -3.73 11.02
C ALA A 118 10.06 -3.17 11.51
N PRO A 119 8.87 -3.65 11.08
CA PRO A 119 7.59 -3.11 11.56
C PRO A 119 7.42 -3.29 13.08
N GLY A 120 8.09 -4.28 13.68
CA GLY A 120 8.14 -4.45 15.13
C GLY A 120 9.17 -3.58 15.85
N LYS A 121 10.20 -3.07 15.15
CA LYS A 121 11.38 -2.43 15.75
C LYS A 121 11.28 -0.91 15.94
N SER A 122 10.60 -0.18 15.03
CA SER A 122 10.59 1.30 15.07
C SER A 122 9.37 1.92 15.78
N TRP A 123 8.27 1.19 15.89
CA TRP A 123 7.06 1.70 16.55
C TRP A 123 7.14 1.60 18.08
N TRP A 124 7.74 0.52 18.60
CA TRP A 124 7.95 0.34 20.04
C TRP A 124 8.94 1.34 20.64
N SER A 125 10.04 1.66 19.93
CA SER A 125 10.99 2.69 20.37
C SER A 125 10.37 4.09 20.38
N ALA A 126 9.66 4.47 19.31
CA ALA A 126 8.95 5.75 19.24
C ALA A 126 7.90 5.90 20.35
N LYS A 127 7.19 4.81 20.70
CA LYS A 127 6.20 4.79 21.77
C LYS A 127 6.82 4.76 23.17
N LEU A 128 7.95 4.05 23.34
CA LEU A 128 8.75 4.06 24.57
C LEU A 128 9.37 5.44 24.81
N ASP A 129 9.83 6.12 23.76
CA ASP A 129 10.33 7.49 23.85
C ASP A 129 9.22 8.48 24.19
N GLU A 130 8.02 8.36 23.61
CA GLU A 130 6.85 9.12 24.04
C GLU A 130 6.51 8.88 25.52
N TRP A 131 6.55 7.63 25.98
CA TRP A 131 6.29 7.27 27.37
C TRP A 131 7.35 7.82 28.32
N LYS A 132 8.63 7.69 27.96
CA LYS A 132 9.76 8.20 28.73
C LYS A 132 9.77 9.73 28.78
N MET A 133 9.36 10.41 27.71
CA MET A 133 9.21 11.87 27.69
C MET A 133 8.02 12.32 28.54
N LYS A 134 6.95 11.52 28.67
CA LYS A 134 5.80 11.82 29.53
C LYS A 134 6.07 11.54 31.02
N ILE A 135 7.00 10.64 31.34
CA ILE A 135 7.44 10.33 32.72
C ILE A 135 8.49 11.34 33.22
N ARG A 136 9.11 12.14 32.34
CA ARG A 136 10.07 13.20 32.72
C ARG A 136 9.44 14.47 33.32
N TRP A 137 8.21 14.37 33.84
CA TRP A 137 7.57 15.44 34.61
C TRP A 137 6.96 14.90 35.91
N ARG A 138 7.82 14.69 36.91
CA ARG A 138 7.72 15.29 38.25
C ARG A 138 9.06 15.22 38.94
#